data_AF-A0A923Y5V2-F1
#
_entry.id   AF-A0A923Y5V2-F1
#
_cell.length_a   1.000
_cell.length_b   1.000
_cell.length_c   1.000
_cell.angle_alpha   90.00
_cell.angle_beta   90.00
_cell.angle_gamma   90.00
#
_symmetry.space_group_name_H-M   'P 1'
#
loop_
_entity.id
_entity.type
_entity.pdbx_description
1 polymer ?
#
loop_
_entity_poly.entity_id
_entity_poly.type
_entity_poly.pdbx_seq_one_letter_code
_entity_poly.pdbx_strand_id
1 'polypeptide(L)' 'RIAIEERVAMSPDALTGLEANLRFNGPETMATRVFGRLTAWQNWIFQRPNAVGEHGALKVYGKGNKAQFDWTRV' A
#
# COMPACT_ATOMS: atom_id res chain seq x y z
N ARG A 1 21.23 -10.01 20.19
CA ARG A 1 20.16 -11.03 20.34
C ARG A 1 18.79 -10.35 20.46
N ILE A 2 18.57 -9.55 21.52
CA ILE A 2 17.31 -8.84 21.80
C ILE A 2 16.79 -8.02 20.61
N ALA A 3 17.62 -7.15 20.02
CA ALA A 3 17.17 -6.29 18.90
C ALA A 3 16.66 -7.06 17.66
N ILE A 4 17.15 -8.28 17.41
CA ILE A 4 16.69 -9.11 16.29
C ILE A 4 15.38 -9.78 16.69
N GLU A 5 15.27 -10.28 17.92
CA GLU A 5 14.06 -10.89 18.46
C GLU A 5 12.90 -9.87 18.49
N GLU A 6 13.16 -8.63 18.92
CA GLU A 6 12.18 -7.54 18.91
C GLU A 6 11.73 -7.19 17.49
N ARG A 7 12.66 -7.19 16.52
CA ARG A 7 12.34 -6.89 15.12
C ARG A 7 11.39 -7.93 14.51
N VAL A 8 11.51 -9.19 14.92
CA VAL A 8 10.62 -10.28 14.48
C VAL A 8 9.28 -10.25 15.22
N ALA A 9 9.26 -9.77 16.47
CA ALA A 9 8.04 -9.72 17.28
C ALA A 9 7.08 -8.57 16.92
N MET A 10 7.56 -7.51 16.28
CA MET A 10 6.75 -6.35 15.88
C MET A 10 6.01 -6.56 14.56
N SER A 11 4.90 -5.83 14.34
CA SER A 11 4.15 -5.87 13.09
C SER A 11 5.04 -5.45 11.89
N PRO A 12 5.16 -6.29 10.84
CA PRO A 12 5.98 -5.98 9.68
C PRO A 12 5.45 -4.76 8.91
N ASP A 13 4.14 -4.53 8.90
CA ASP A 13 3.51 -3.39 8.23
C ASP A 13 3.89 -2.07 8.92
N ALA A 14 3.83 -2.06 10.26
CA ALA A 14 4.19 -0.91 11.07
C ALA A 14 5.68 -0.58 10.94
N LEU A 15 6.55 -1.61 10.95
CA LEU A 15 7.99 -1.43 10.79
C LEU A 15 8.36 -0.91 9.40
N THR A 16 7.70 -1.40 8.35
CA THR A 16 7.93 -0.93 6.99
C THR A 16 7.55 0.54 6.85
N GLY A 17 6.41 0.95 7.41
CA GLY A 17 6.01 2.36 7.46
C GLY A 17 6.98 3.23 8.26
N LEU A 18 7.45 2.74 9.42
CA LEU A 18 8.42 3.46 10.24
C LEU A 18 9.73 3.70 9.51
N GLU A 19 10.30 2.67 8.88
CA GLU A 19 11.56 2.77 8.14
C GLU A 19 11.45 3.68 6.93
N ALA A 20 10.32 3.65 6.21
CA ALA A 20 10.08 4.54 5.09
C ALA A 20 10.13 6.03 5.51
N ASN A 21 9.66 6.37 6.71
CA ASN A 21 9.71 7.73 7.23
C ASN A 21 11.08 8.09 7.80
N LEU A 22 11.68 7.22 8.62
CA LEU A 22 12.96 7.52 9.29
C LEU A 22 14.14 7.57 8.30
N ARG A 23 14.12 6.77 7.24
CA ARG A 23 15.21 6.77 6.24
C ARG A 23 15.12 7.93 5.25
N PHE A 24 13.91 8.43 4.99
CA PHE A 24 13.66 9.56 4.08
C PHE A 24 13.15 10.78 4.88
N ASN A 25 13.98 11.25 5.81
CA ASN A 25 13.62 12.21 6.86
C ASN A 25 13.68 13.70 6.45
N GLY A 26 13.70 14.03 5.17
CA GLY A 26 13.97 15.40 4.74
C GLY A 26 13.62 15.68 3.28
N PRO A 27 14.60 16.03 2.42
CA PRO A 27 14.32 16.54 1.08
C PRO A 27 13.61 15.50 0.20
N GLU A 28 12.55 15.95 -0.48
CA GLU A 28 11.87 15.15 -1.49
C GLU A 28 12.48 15.36 -2.89
N THR A 29 12.74 14.26 -3.60
CA THR A 29 13.09 14.25 -5.03
C THR A 29 11.97 13.60 -5.82
N MET A 30 12.03 13.65 -7.15
CA MET A 30 11.09 12.90 -7.99
C MET A 30 11.05 11.42 -7.60
N ALA A 31 12.21 10.80 -7.35
CA ALA A 31 12.30 9.39 -6.97
C ALA A 31 11.68 9.12 -5.59
N THR A 32 11.96 9.94 -4.58
CA THR A 32 11.37 9.73 -3.24
C THR A 32 9.87 9.99 -3.25
N ARG A 33 9.36 10.87 -4.11
CA ARG A 33 7.91 11.09 -4.31
C ARG A 33 7.23 9.92 -5.01
N VAL A 34 7.92 9.26 -5.94
CA VAL A 34 7.44 8.03 -6.56
C VAL A 34 7.32 6.93 -5.49
N PHE A 35 8.39 6.63 -4.77
CA PHE A 35 8.38 5.55 -3.76
C PHE A 35 7.62 5.87 -2.47
N GLY A 36 7.49 7.15 -2.11
CA GLY A 36 6.69 7.61 -0.98
C GLY A 36 5.25 7.84 -1.42
N ARG A 37 4.94 9.06 -1.87
CA ARG A 37 3.58 9.51 -2.15
C ARG A 37 2.83 8.61 -3.13
N LEU A 38 3.40 8.34 -4.32
CA LEU A 38 2.69 7.58 -5.34
C LEU A 38 2.52 6.11 -4.92
N THR A 39 3.61 5.45 -4.53
CA THR A 39 3.59 4.04 -4.17
C THR A 39 2.78 3.77 -2.90
N ALA A 40 2.83 4.62 -1.87
CA ALA A 40 2.03 4.40 -0.66
C ALA A 40 0.52 4.46 -0.94
N TRP A 41 0.07 5.45 -1.73
CA TRP A 41 -1.32 5.52 -2.16
C TRP A 41 -1.71 4.33 -3.04
N GLN A 42 -0.82 3.90 -3.93
CA GLN A 42 -1.06 2.72 -4.75
C GLN A 42 -1.17 1.44 -3.91
N ASN A 43 -0.32 1.26 -2.91
CA ASN A 43 -0.36 0.12 -1.99
C ASN A 43 -1.69 0.08 -1.23
N TRP A 44 -2.22 1.23 -0.82
CA TRP A 44 -3.53 1.33 -0.19
C TRP A 44 -4.68 0.95 -1.15
N ILE A 45 -4.60 1.37 -2.42
CA ILE A 45 -5.56 0.96 -3.45
C ILE A 45 -5.51 -0.56 -3.67
N PHE A 46 -4.31 -1.14 -3.73
CA PHE A 46 -4.13 -2.57 -4.00
C PHE A 46 -4.59 -3.51 -2.89
N GLN A 47 -4.75 -3.02 -1.67
CA GLN A 47 -5.27 -3.82 -0.57
C GLN A 47 -6.81 -3.78 -0.49
N ARG A 48 -7.49 -3.00 -1.34
CA ARG A 48 -8.94 -2.78 -1.26
C ARG A 48 -9.75 -3.63 -2.25
N PRO A 49 -10.97 -4.04 -1.88
CA PRO A 49 -11.82 -4.92 -2.72
C PRO A 49 -12.20 -4.27 -4.05
N ASN A 50 -12.32 -2.95 -4.12
CA ASN A 50 -12.59 -2.22 -5.37
C ASN A 50 -11.55 -2.53 -6.46
N ALA A 51 -10.29 -2.73 -6.10
CA ALA A 51 -9.23 -3.07 -7.05
C ALA A 51 -9.08 -4.59 -7.25
N VAL A 52 -8.85 -5.33 -6.16
CA VAL A 52 -8.42 -6.74 -6.19
C VAL A 52 -9.49 -7.77 -5.79
N GLY A 53 -10.68 -7.31 -5.39
CA GLY A 53 -11.80 -8.16 -5.00
C GLY A 53 -12.35 -8.99 -6.17
N GLU A 54 -13.19 -9.98 -5.88
CA GLU A 54 -13.74 -10.91 -6.88
C GLU A 54 -14.46 -10.20 -8.04
N HIS A 55 -15.25 -9.18 -7.71
CA HIS A 55 -15.92 -8.28 -8.66
C HIS A 55 -15.20 -6.92 -8.80
N GLY A 56 -13.95 -6.83 -8.34
CA GLY A 56 -13.12 -5.64 -8.43
C GLY A 56 -12.60 -5.39 -9.85
N ALA A 57 -12.13 -4.17 -10.10
CA ALA A 57 -11.76 -3.68 -11.43
C ALA A 57 -10.76 -4.60 -12.16
N LEU A 58 -9.74 -5.12 -11.46
CA LEU A 58 -8.71 -5.95 -12.09
C LEU A 58 -9.24 -7.31 -12.53
N LYS A 59 -10.16 -7.91 -11.77
CA LYS A 59 -10.66 -9.27 -12.05
C LYS A 59 -11.79 -9.31 -13.08
N VAL A 60 -12.52 -8.21 -13.27
CA VAL A 60 -13.58 -8.12 -14.28
C VAL A 60 -13.08 -7.68 -15.65
N TYR A 61 -11.84 -7.20 -15.74
CA TYR A 61 -11.21 -6.83 -17.00
C TYR A 61 -11.25 -8.00 -18.00
N GLY A 62 -11.75 -7.75 -19.21
CA GLY A 62 -11.89 -8.75 -20.26
C GLY A 62 -13.07 -9.72 -20.12
N LYS A 63 -13.86 -9.68 -19.03
CA LYS A 63 -15.00 -10.59 -18.80
C LYS A 63 -16.35 -10.07 -19.28
N GLY A 64 -16.42 -8.82 -19.75
CA GLY A 64 -17.68 -8.17 -20.14
C GLY A 64 -18.59 -7.74 -18.98
N ASN A 65 -18.20 -8.04 -17.74
CA ASN A 65 -18.93 -7.67 -16.52
C ASN A 65 -18.49 -6.30 -15.99
N LYS A 66 -19.42 -5.53 -15.43
CA LYS A 66 -19.12 -4.25 -14.76
C LYS A 66 -18.54 -4.51 -13.36
N ALA A 67 -17.53 -3.73 -12.99
CA ALA A 67 -16.96 -3.76 -11.64
C ALA A 67 -17.98 -3.28 -10.61
N GLN A 68 -17.97 -3.90 -9.42
CA GLN A 68 -18.75 -3.44 -8.28
C GLN A 68 -17.84 -2.61 -7.38
N PHE A 69 -18.21 -1.35 -7.17
CA PHE A 69 -17.45 -0.43 -6.33
C PHE A 69 -18.26 -0.02 -5.11
N ASP A 70 -17.59 0.02 -3.97
CA ASP A 70 -18.02 0.85 -2.85
C ASP A 70 -17.71 2.31 -3.18
N TRP A 71 -18.74 3.15 -3.20
CA TRP A 71 -18.68 4.57 -3.56
C TRP A 71 -18.42 5.49 -2.36
N THR A 72 -18.36 4.93 -1.16
CA THR A 72 -18.03 5.71 0.03
C THR A 72 -16.58 6.22 -0.02
N ARG A 73 -16.39 7.48 0.36
CA ARG A 73 -15.06 8.09 0.47
C ARG A 73 -14.46 7.75 1.83
N VAL A 74 -13.12 7.81 1.90
CA VAL A 74 -12.30 7.50 3.08
C VAL A 74 -11.46 8.72 3.42
#